data_AF-A0A2E1ZHY7-F1
#
_entry.id   AF-A0A2E1ZHY7-F1
#
_cell.length_a   1.000
_cell.length_b   1.000
_cell.length_c   1.000
_cell.angle_alpha   90.00
_cell.angle_beta   90.00
_cell.angle_gamma   90.00
#
_symmetry.space_group_name_H-M   'P 1'
#
loop_
_entity.id
_entity.type
_entity.pdbx_description
1 polymer ?
#
loop_
_entity_poly.entity_id
_entity_poly.type
_entity_poly.pdbx_seq_one_letter_code
_entity_poly.pdbx_strand_id
1 'polypeptide(L)'
;MKLFFRTVAFLEGISYILLITIGLYFKYQLNDESYVKLLGMPHGVLFVLYIITAYLLREDESWDAKDFRIVLLASLIPFGTFYIDRKYF
;
A
#
# COMPACT_ATOMS: atom_id res chain seq x y z
N MET A 1 -9.31 4.79 -14.23
CA MET A 1 -8.88 5.18 -12.87
C MET A 1 -9.00 4.03 -11.88
N LYS A 2 -10.20 3.48 -11.70
CA LYS A 2 -10.52 2.35 -10.82
C LYS A 2 -9.57 1.13 -10.90
N LEU A 3 -9.38 0.56 -12.09
CA LEU A 3 -8.50 -0.61 -12.29
C LEU A 3 -7.03 -0.32 -11.94
N PHE A 4 -6.57 0.91 -12.25
CA PHE A 4 -5.20 1.35 -11.95
C PHE A 4 -4.98 1.48 -10.44
N PHE A 5 -5.93 2.10 -9.72
CA PHE A 5 -5.89 2.18 -8.26
C PHE A 5 -5.85 0.79 -7.62
N ARG A 6 -6.67 -0.15 -8.10
CA ARG A 6 -6.66 -1.55 -7.63
C ARG A 6 -5.30 -2.21 -7.82
N THR A 7 -4.68 -2.06 -8.99
CA THR A 7 -3.35 -2.63 -9.25
C THR A 7 -2.29 -2.01 -8.34
N VAL A 8 -2.30 -0.68 -8.16
CA VAL A 8 -1.35 0.01 -7.27
C VAL A 8 -1.54 -0.43 -5.82
N ALA A 9 -2.78 -0.48 -5.33
CA ALA A 9 -3.12 -0.92 -3.97
C ALA A 9 -2.68 -2.37 -3.72
N PHE A 10 -2.88 -3.25 -4.69
CA PHE A 10 -2.47 -4.65 -4.61
C PHE A 10 -0.95 -4.80 -4.60
N LEU A 11 -0.23 -4.10 -5.47
CA LEU A 11 1.22 -4.10 -5.50
C LEU A 11 1.82 -3.50 -4.23
N GLU A 12 1.23 -2.42 -3.71
CA GLU A 12 1.61 -1.78 -2.46
C GLU A 12 1.46 -2.77 -1.29
N GLY A 13 0.31 -3.42 -1.15
CA GLY A 13 0.07 -4.44 -0.12
C GLY A 13 1.05 -5.61 -0.20
N ILE A 14 1.32 -6.14 -1.41
CA ILE A 14 2.32 -7.20 -1.61
C ILE A 14 3.71 -6.71 -1.20
N SER A 15 4.12 -5.52 -1.66
CA SER A 15 5.43 -4.97 -1.33
C SER A 15 5.61 -4.76 0.17
N TYR A 16 4.55 -4.36 0.88
CA TYR A 16 4.56 -4.21 2.34
C TYR A 16 4.69 -5.55 3.06
N ILE A 17 3.94 -6.58 2.62
CA ILE A 17 4.06 -7.93 3.17
C ILE A 17 5.46 -8.49 2.97
N LEU A 18 6.05 -8.32 1.77
CA LEU A 18 7.43 -8.74 1.49
C LEU A 18 8.44 -8.00 2.37
N LEU A 19 8.24 -6.71 2.63
CA LEU A 19 9.13 -5.90 3.46
C LEU A 19 9.08 -6.32 4.93
N ILE A 20 7.88 -6.60 5.47
CA ILE A 20 7.72 -7.10 6.85
C ILE A 20 8.24 -8.53 6.99
N THR A 21 8.00 -9.40 6.01
CA THR A 21 8.43 -10.80 6.11
C THR A 21 9.90 -10.95 5.76
N ILE A 22 10.27 -10.76 4.49
CA ILE A 22 11.63 -10.97 3.99
C ILE A 22 12.56 -9.87 4.50
N GLY A 23 12.14 -8.61 4.44
CA GLY A 23 12.98 -7.48 4.85
C GLY A 23 13.37 -7.56 6.34
N LEU A 24 12.41 -7.75 7.24
CA LEU A 24 12.73 -7.87 8.67
C LEU A 24 13.45 -9.18 9.00
N TYR A 25 13.09 -10.30 8.35
CA TYR A 25 13.80 -11.57 8.57
C TYR A 25 15.28 -11.46 8.24
N PHE A 26 15.64 -10.92 7.07
CA PHE A 26 17.05 -10.75 6.70
C PHE A 26 17.75 -9.72 7.58
N LYS A 27 17.08 -8.61 7.94
CA LYS A 27 17.65 -7.58 8.79
C LYS A 27 17.98 -8.09 10.19
N TYR A 28 17.07 -8.81 10.84
CA TYR A 28 17.25 -9.23 12.24
C TYR A 28 17.98 -10.57 12.37
N GLN A 29 17.72 -11.51 11.47
CA GLN A 29 18.27 -12.86 11.57
C GLN A 29 19.63 -13.01 10.88
N LEU A 30 19.85 -12.26 9.80
CA LEU A 30 21.08 -12.31 9.01
C LEU A 30 21.92 -11.03 9.12
N ASN A 31 21.46 -10.03 9.91
CA ASN A 31 22.09 -8.70 10.01
C ASN A 31 22.34 -8.05 8.64
N ASP A 32 21.53 -8.38 7.63
CA ASP A 32 21.66 -7.86 6.27
C ASP A 32 20.48 -6.95 5.92
N GLU A 33 20.79 -5.68 5.69
CA GLU A 33 19.83 -4.63 5.37
C GLU A 33 19.48 -4.54 3.88
N SER A 34 20.17 -5.28 3.03
CA SER A 34 20.12 -5.13 1.57
C SER A 34 18.70 -5.30 1.04
N TYR A 35 17.96 -6.28 1.54
CA TYR A 35 16.57 -6.54 1.13
C TYR A 35 15.59 -5.48 1.62
N VAL A 36 15.84 -4.88 2.79
CA VAL A 36 15.03 -3.75 3.27
C VAL A 36 15.21 -2.53 2.38
N LYS A 37 16.46 -2.25 1.94
CA LYS A 37 16.76 -1.14 1.03
C LYS A 37 16.21 -1.40 -0.37
N LEU A 38 16.37 -2.63 -0.87
CA LEU A 38 15.89 -3.06 -2.18
C LEU A 38 14.36 -3.00 -2.29
N LEU A 39 13.64 -3.48 -1.28
CA LEU A 39 12.17 -3.52 -1.28
C LEU A 39 11.55 -2.22 -0.75
N GLY A 40 12.26 -1.48 0.10
CA GLY A 40 11.78 -0.24 0.70
C GLY A 40 11.63 0.91 -0.29
N MET A 41 12.55 1.06 -1.24
CA MET A 41 12.46 2.13 -2.24
C MET A 41 11.27 1.93 -3.20
N PRO A 42 11.05 0.74 -3.81
CA PRO A 42 9.85 0.44 -4.59
C PRO A 42 8.56 0.57 -3.78
N HIS A 43 8.54 0.08 -2.54
CA HIS A 43 7.37 0.18 -1.67
C HIS A 43 7.01 1.65 -1.40
N GLY A 44 7.99 2.50 -1.09
CA GLY A 44 7.75 3.94 -0.88
C GLY A 44 7.18 4.63 -2.12
N VAL A 45 7.65 4.26 -3.32
CA VAL A 45 7.11 4.78 -4.59
C VAL A 45 5.66 4.33 -4.79
N LEU A 46 5.37 3.05 -4.52
CA LEU A 46 4.00 2.51 -4.61
C LEU A 46 3.07 3.17 -3.60
N PHE A 47 3.54 3.47 -2.38
CA PHE A 47 2.78 4.19 -1.36
C PHE A 47 2.43 5.61 -1.80
N VAL A 48 3.37 6.36 -2.36
CA VAL A 48 3.09 7.71 -2.89
C VAL A 48 2.10 7.64 -4.06
N LEU A 49 2.29 6.69 -4.99
CA LEU A 49 1.34 6.43 -6.07
C LEU A 49 -0.05 6.11 -5.55
N TYR A 50 -0.15 5.30 -4.49
CA TYR A 50 -1.43 4.95 -3.84
C TYR A 50 -2.12 6.22 -3.31
N ILE A 51 -1.42 7.08 -2.59
CA ILE A 51 -1.98 8.33 -2.04
C ILE A 51 -2.49 9.25 -3.16
N ILE A 52 -1.67 9.48 -4.20
CA ILE A 52 -2.05 10.35 -5.33
C ILE A 52 -3.29 9.80 -6.02
N THR A 53 -3.30 8.48 -6.28
CA THR A 53 -4.41 7.86 -6.98
C THR A 53 -5.68 7.81 -6.10
N ALA A 54 -5.56 7.59 -4.80
CA ALA A 54 -6.66 7.68 -3.84
C ALA A 54 -7.25 9.09 -3.78
N TYR A 55 -6.40 10.12 -3.86
CA TYR A 55 -6.85 11.51 -3.88
C TYR A 55 -7.63 11.84 -5.15
N LEU A 56 -7.17 11.36 -6.32
CA LEU A 56 -7.88 11.52 -7.59
C LEU A 56 -9.21 10.76 -7.60
N LEU A 57 -9.24 9.54 -7.04
CA LEU A 57 -10.47 8.73 -6.97
C LEU A 57 -11.50 9.28 -5.99
N ARG A 58 -11.08 10.13 -5.05
CA ARG A 58 -11.96 10.67 -4.00
C ARG A 58 -13.17 11.40 -4.59
N GLU A 59 -12.97 12.16 -5.66
CA GLU A 59 -14.05 12.89 -6.34
C GLU A 59 -14.94 11.94 -7.15
N ASP A 60 -14.35 10.97 -7.86
CA ASP A 60 -15.07 9.97 -8.66
C ASP A 60 -15.97 9.04 -7.81
N GLU A 61 -15.53 8.69 -6.60
CA GLU A 61 -16.26 7.80 -5.68
C GLU A 61 -17.10 8.52 -4.63
N SER A 62 -17.18 9.86 -4.68
CA SER A 62 -17.89 10.68 -3.68
C SER A 62 -17.48 10.38 -2.21
N TRP A 63 -16.21 10.00 -2.00
CA TRP A 63 -15.71 9.64 -0.68
C TRP A 63 -15.67 10.84 0.27
N ASP A 64 -16.34 10.68 1.41
CA ASP A 64 -16.31 11.70 2.47
C ASP A 64 -14.92 11.73 3.14
N ALA A 65 -14.61 12.78 3.90
CA ALA A 65 -13.31 12.94 4.55
C ALA A 65 -13.01 11.82 5.58
N LYS A 66 -14.03 11.06 6.00
CA LYS A 66 -13.88 9.85 6.82
C LYS A 66 -13.44 8.66 5.98
N ASP A 67 -14.08 8.41 4.83
CA ASP A 67 -13.74 7.30 3.93
C ASP A 67 -12.32 7.45 3.39
N PHE A 68 -11.95 8.67 2.96
CA PHE A 68 -10.58 8.95 2.50
C PHE A 68 -9.52 8.64 3.56
N ARG A 69 -9.79 8.94 4.84
CA ARG A 69 -8.89 8.59 5.95
C ARG A 69 -8.85 7.09 6.21
N ILE A 70 -9.97 6.39 6.07
CA ILE A 70 -9.99 4.92 6.19
C ILE A 70 -9.16 4.29 5.07
N VAL A 71 -9.27 4.79 3.84
CA VAL A 71 -8.48 4.34 2.68
C VAL A 71 -6.98 4.54 2.94
N LEU A 72 -6.58 5.72 3.42
CA LEU A 72 -5.18 5.97 3.79
C LEU A 72 -4.68 5.09 4.94
N LEU A 73 -5.50 4.90 5.99
CA LEU A 73 -5.14 4.01 7.09
C LEU A 73 -5.07 2.55 6.66
N ALA A 74 -5.87 2.17 5.66
CA ALA A 74 -5.89 0.84 5.12
C ALA A 74 -4.60 0.49 4.34
N SER A 75 -3.88 1.46 3.77
CA SER A 75 -2.55 1.18 3.18
C SER A 75 -1.46 0.94 4.23
N LEU A 76 -1.63 1.42 5.46
CA LEU A 76 -0.66 1.13 6.55
C LEU A 76 -0.84 -0.27 7.15
N ILE A 77 -1.97 -0.93 6.87
CA ILE A 77 -2.29 -2.25 7.37
C ILE A 77 -2.06 -3.25 6.23
N PRO A 78 -1.30 -4.34 6.44
CA PRO A 78 -0.92 -5.29 5.37
C PRO A 78 -2.12 -5.96 4.67
N PHE A 79 -3.32 -5.85 5.25
CA PHE A 79 -4.58 -6.34 4.69
C PHE A 79 -5.62 -5.26 4.45
N GLY A 80 -5.32 -4.00 4.79
CA GLY A 80 -6.30 -2.93 4.63
C GLY A 80 -6.55 -2.62 3.16
N THR A 81 -5.53 -2.63 2.31
CA THR A 81 -5.70 -2.46 0.85
C THR A 81 -6.62 -3.51 0.24
N PHE A 82 -6.57 -4.75 0.71
CA PHE A 82 -7.51 -5.82 0.32
C PHE A 82 -8.95 -5.57 0.82
N TYR A 83 -9.12 -4.95 1.98
CA TYR A 83 -10.44 -4.58 2.48
C TYR A 83 -11.06 -3.42 1.68
N ILE A 84 -10.25 -2.44 1.28
CA ILE A 84 -10.68 -1.35 0.39
C ILE A 84 -11.13 -1.92 -0.96
N ASP A 85 -10.36 -2.86 -1.52
CA ASP A 85 -10.68 -3.52 -2.79
C ASP A 85 -11.97 -4.35 -2.75
N ARG A 86 -12.39 -4.83 -1.59
CA ARG A 86 -13.63 -5.61 -1.44
C ARG A 86 -14.85 -4.76 -1.08
N LYS A 87 -14.64 -3.59 -0.48
CA LYS A 87 -15.71 -2.75 0.05
C LYS A 87 -16.12 -1.61 -0.89
N TYR A 88 -15.15 -1.04 -1.61
CA TYR A 88 -15.37 0.11 -2.49
C TYR A 88 -15.32 -0.28 -3.98
N PHE A 89 -15.18 -1.57 -4.26
CA PHE A 89 -15.04 -2.18 -5.58
C PHE A 89 -15.78 -3.52 -5.63
#